data_AF-A0A2N6AII1-F1
#
_entry.id   AF-A0A2N6AII1-F1
#
_cell.length_a   1.000
_cell.length_b   1.000
_cell.length_c   1.000
_cell.angle_alpha   90.00
_cell.angle_beta   90.00
_cell.angle_gamma   90.00
#
_symmetry.space_group_name_H-M   'P 1'
#
loop_
_entity.id
_entity.type
_entity.pdbx_description
1 polymer ?
#
loop_
_entity_poly.entity_id
_entity_poly.type
_entity_poly.pdbx_seq_one_letter_code
_entity_poly.pdbx_strand_id
1 'polypeptide(L)'
;YWKGNTQNILNSLVHELFHVGYSRNRQYRREQPGKDDQLFDMMESLQNEGTATWVGYQAQSLFPAPDEKDYSMLDDVDEVTRQLGEVNTLFAEVGSLPDREMKQMSWDIGVEQRAYYIVGAHMASVIERGEGRRALVHTIAMGPRAFIDTYNELVSGDRRIVYPDTATVLERRKTRSNQQALQTLGFLALAVIIIGGGGWLLRRFRAF
;
A
#
# COMPACT_ATOMS: atom_id res chain seq x y z
N TYR A 1 -24.07 -6.27 3.91
CA TYR A 1 -23.32 -5.10 4.39
C TYR A 1 -24.14 -4.28 5.38
N TRP A 2 -25.30 -3.70 5.00
CA TRP A 2 -25.98 -2.70 5.85
C TRP A 2 -27.00 -3.22 6.87
N LYS A 3 -27.43 -4.49 6.81
CA LYS A 3 -28.45 -5.11 7.69
C LYS A 3 -29.74 -4.28 7.92
N GLY A 4 -30.07 -3.35 7.02
CA GLY A 4 -31.20 -2.42 7.19
C GLY A 4 -30.95 -1.27 8.17
N ASN A 5 -29.71 -1.04 8.61
CA ASN A 5 -29.33 0.03 9.52
C ASN A 5 -28.99 1.31 8.75
N THR A 6 -29.91 2.28 8.74
CA THR A 6 -29.72 3.60 8.13
C THR A 6 -28.53 4.35 8.73
N GLN A 7 -28.18 4.12 10.00
CA GLN A 7 -27.05 4.80 10.64
C GLN A 7 -25.72 4.35 10.04
N ASN A 8 -25.54 3.07 9.73
CA ASN A 8 -24.35 2.60 9.01
C ASN A 8 -24.23 3.25 7.62
N ILE A 9 -25.36 3.42 6.91
CA ILE A 9 -25.37 4.09 5.60
C ILE A 9 -24.91 5.55 5.75
N LEU A 10 -25.48 6.29 6.71
CA LEU A 10 -25.11 7.68 6.96
C LEU A 10 -23.64 7.82 7.39
N ASN A 11 -23.15 6.92 8.23
CA ASN A 11 -21.74 6.88 8.63
C ASN A 11 -20.83 6.64 7.42
N SER A 12 -21.21 5.74 6.52
CA SER A 12 -20.43 5.45 5.32
C SER A 12 -20.46 6.61 4.33
N LEU A 13 -21.58 7.34 4.23
CA LEU A 13 -21.61 8.58 3.45
C LEU A 13 -20.64 9.63 3.99
N VAL A 14 -20.36 9.67 5.29
CA VAL A 14 -19.33 10.56 5.86
C VAL A 14 -17.94 10.15 5.36
N HIS A 15 -17.63 8.85 5.36
CA HIS A 15 -16.38 8.31 4.81
C HIS A 15 -16.23 8.67 3.31
N GLU A 16 -17.24 8.40 2.50
CA GLU A 16 -17.21 8.71 1.06
C GLU A 16 -17.13 10.21 0.77
N LEU A 17 -17.80 11.04 1.57
CA LEU A 17 -17.71 12.50 1.43
C LEU A 17 -16.29 13.01 1.71
N PHE A 18 -15.56 12.39 2.64
CA PHE A 18 -14.15 12.71 2.86
C PHE A 18 -13.33 12.49 1.59
N HIS A 19 -13.51 11.38 0.87
CA HIS A 19 -12.78 11.11 -0.37
C HIS A 19 -13.01 12.17 -1.45
N VAL A 20 -14.22 12.73 -1.53
CA VAL A 20 -14.51 13.85 -2.44
C VAL A 20 -13.64 15.07 -2.09
N GLY A 21 -13.56 15.41 -0.80
CA GLY A 21 -12.71 16.50 -0.31
C GLY A 21 -11.22 16.23 -0.53
N TYR A 22 -10.77 15.02 -0.21
CA TYR A 22 -9.38 14.58 -0.39
C TYR A 22 -8.95 14.65 -1.86
N SER A 23 -9.78 14.12 -2.76
CA SER A 23 -9.52 14.10 -4.21
C SER A 23 -9.45 15.51 -4.81
N ARG A 24 -10.34 16.41 -4.40
CA ARG A 24 -10.31 17.81 -4.85
C ARG A 24 -9.06 18.56 -4.40
N ASN A 25 -8.49 18.18 -3.26
CA ASN A 25 -7.27 18.79 -2.73
C ASN A 25 -5.98 18.20 -3.32
N ARG A 26 -6.02 17.02 -3.96
CA ARG A 26 -4.85 16.34 -4.53
C ARG A 26 -4.04 17.25 -5.47
N GLN A 27 -4.71 18.04 -6.32
CA GLN A 27 -4.05 18.96 -7.25
C GLN A 27 -3.31 20.13 -6.59
N TYR A 28 -3.59 20.43 -5.32
CA TYR A 28 -2.97 21.53 -4.57
C TYR A 28 -1.88 21.04 -3.61
N ARG A 29 -1.59 19.74 -3.60
CA ARG A 29 -0.57 19.18 -2.72
C ARG A 29 0.83 19.60 -3.12
N ARG A 30 1.70 19.70 -2.12
CA ARG A 30 3.12 19.97 -2.33
C ARG A 30 3.84 18.76 -2.93
N GLU A 31 3.64 17.58 -2.35
CA GLU A 31 4.14 16.33 -2.92
C GLU A 31 3.25 15.93 -4.12
N GLN A 32 3.89 15.60 -5.23
CA GLN A 32 3.23 15.15 -6.45
C GLN A 32 3.84 13.80 -6.87
N PRO A 33 3.03 12.87 -7.40
CA PRO A 33 3.52 11.56 -7.81
C PRO A 33 4.57 11.68 -8.93
N GLY A 34 5.61 10.87 -8.85
CA GLY A 34 6.46 10.59 -10.00
C GLY A 34 5.72 9.73 -11.04
N LYS A 35 6.31 9.60 -12.23
CA LYS A 35 5.81 8.64 -13.23
C LYS A 35 5.99 7.21 -12.71
N ASP A 36 4.92 6.42 -12.72
CA ASP A 36 4.91 5.01 -12.29
C ASP A 36 5.44 4.80 -10.85
N ASP A 37 5.10 5.75 -9.97
CA ASP A 37 5.51 5.77 -8.57
C ASP A 37 4.54 4.95 -7.70
N GLN A 38 4.72 3.63 -7.78
CA GLN A 38 3.93 2.68 -7.01
C GLN A 38 4.04 2.88 -5.50
N LEU A 39 5.19 3.34 -4.99
CA LEU A 39 5.33 3.63 -3.57
C LEU A 39 4.42 4.78 -3.17
N PHE A 40 4.43 5.85 -3.96
CA PHE A 40 3.56 7.00 -3.73
C PHE A 40 2.08 6.59 -3.76
N ASP A 41 1.65 5.79 -4.75
CA ASP A 41 0.26 5.32 -4.84
C ASP A 41 -0.17 4.56 -3.58
N MET A 42 0.70 3.70 -3.06
CA MET A 42 0.42 2.92 -1.85
C MET A 42 0.37 3.79 -0.59
N MET A 43 1.30 4.74 -0.44
CA MET A 43 1.27 5.70 0.67
C MET A 43 0.03 6.61 0.58
N GLU A 44 -0.38 6.97 -0.64
CA GLU A 44 -1.60 7.74 -0.87
C GLU A 44 -2.84 6.94 -0.49
N SER A 45 -2.92 5.65 -0.85
CA SER A 45 -4.02 4.78 -0.39
C SER A 45 -4.05 4.69 1.13
N LEU A 46 -2.91 4.50 1.79
CA LEU A 46 -2.81 4.48 3.25
C LEU A 46 -3.34 5.77 3.89
N GLN A 47 -2.95 6.94 3.38
CA GLN A 47 -3.43 8.23 3.90
C GLN A 47 -4.92 8.45 3.61
N ASN A 48 -5.37 8.17 2.38
CA ASN A 48 -6.73 8.43 1.93
C ASN A 48 -7.74 7.56 2.69
N GLU A 49 -7.59 6.24 2.60
CA GLU A 49 -8.50 5.27 3.24
C GLU A 49 -8.45 5.40 4.75
N GLY A 50 -7.24 5.51 5.31
CA GLY A 50 -7.05 5.67 6.74
C GLY A 50 -7.72 6.90 7.32
N THR A 51 -7.53 8.06 6.71
CA THR A 51 -8.13 9.30 7.22
C THR A 51 -9.65 9.28 7.03
N ALA A 52 -10.15 8.72 5.93
CA ALA A 52 -11.58 8.53 5.72
C ALA A 52 -12.20 7.63 6.80
N THR A 53 -11.54 6.51 7.12
CA THR A 53 -11.95 5.60 8.20
C THR A 53 -11.94 6.28 9.55
N TRP A 54 -10.91 7.08 9.87
CA TRP A 54 -10.86 7.82 11.12
C TRP A 54 -11.98 8.86 11.24
N VAL A 55 -12.29 9.59 10.17
CA VAL A 55 -13.41 10.54 10.14
C VAL A 55 -14.75 9.81 10.32
N GLY A 56 -14.94 8.67 9.66
CA GLY A 56 -16.12 7.81 9.86
C GLY A 56 -16.24 7.28 11.30
N TYR A 57 -15.13 6.86 11.90
CA TYR A 57 -15.08 6.41 13.28
C TYR A 57 -15.48 7.54 14.26
N GLN A 58 -14.99 8.77 14.06
CA GLN A 58 -15.41 9.91 14.89
C GLN A 58 -16.91 10.25 14.74
N ALA A 59 -17.47 9.99 13.56
CA ALA A 59 -18.88 10.23 13.28
C ALA A 59 -19.82 9.25 13.99
N GLN A 60 -19.32 8.21 14.69
CA GLN A 60 -20.15 7.26 15.43
C GLN A 60 -21.05 7.90 16.51
N SER A 61 -20.66 9.08 17.03
CA SER A 61 -21.51 9.84 17.97
C SER A 61 -22.78 10.42 17.33
N LEU A 62 -22.77 10.62 16.01
CA LEU A 62 -23.89 11.16 15.23
C LEU A 62 -24.61 10.07 14.44
N PHE A 63 -23.83 9.17 13.84
CA PHE A 63 -24.28 8.06 13.01
C PHE A 63 -23.60 6.77 13.49
N PRO A 64 -24.12 6.11 14.54
CA PRO A 64 -23.53 4.89 15.09
C PRO A 64 -23.48 3.77 14.04
N ALA A 65 -22.34 3.10 13.93
CA ALA A 65 -22.15 2.03 12.96
C ALA A 65 -21.52 0.78 13.63
N PRO A 66 -22.25 0.12 14.55
CA PRO A 66 -21.71 -0.98 15.35
C PRO A 66 -21.33 -2.23 14.52
N ASP A 67 -21.87 -2.34 13.30
CA ASP A 67 -21.54 -3.43 12.38
C ASP A 67 -20.34 -3.12 11.46
N GLU A 68 -19.72 -1.93 11.58
CA GLU A 68 -18.55 -1.59 10.79
C GLU A 68 -17.31 -2.26 11.38
N LYS A 69 -16.82 -3.28 10.68
CA LYS A 69 -15.72 -4.15 11.13
C LYS A 69 -14.45 -3.33 11.35
N ASP A 70 -14.19 -2.34 10.50
CA ASP A 70 -12.98 -1.53 10.62
C ASP A 70 -12.88 -0.83 11.98
N TYR A 71 -14.01 -0.44 12.56
CA TYR A 71 -14.05 0.23 13.85
C TYR A 71 -13.72 -0.73 14.99
N SER A 72 -14.25 -1.96 14.94
CA SER A 72 -13.86 -3.00 15.90
C SER A 72 -12.38 -3.38 15.81
N MET A 73 -11.81 -3.40 14.61
CA MET A 73 -10.38 -3.67 14.40
C MET A 73 -9.50 -2.53 14.89
N LEU A 74 -9.97 -1.27 14.76
CA LEU A 74 -9.24 -0.09 15.25
C LEU A 74 -9.21 -0.02 16.79
N ASP A 75 -10.25 -0.52 17.45
CA ASP A 75 -10.33 -0.62 18.91
C ASP A 75 -9.49 -1.80 19.48
N ASP A 76 -9.06 -2.74 18.63
CA ASP A 76 -8.22 -3.88 18.99
C ASP A 76 -6.73 -3.57 18.74
N VAL A 77 -5.97 -3.40 19.83
CA VAL A 77 -4.55 -3.05 19.77
C VAL A 77 -3.67 -4.13 19.13
N ASP A 78 -4.03 -5.40 19.27
CA ASP A 78 -3.26 -6.50 18.71
C ASP A 78 -3.48 -6.56 17.20
N GLU A 79 -4.73 -6.33 16.76
CA GLU A 79 -5.04 -6.24 15.33
C GLU A 79 -4.38 -5.02 14.67
N VAL A 80 -4.39 -3.84 15.31
CA VAL A 80 -3.64 -2.68 14.82
C VAL A 80 -2.15 -2.99 14.68
N THR A 81 -1.56 -3.68 15.67
CA THR A 81 -0.13 -4.05 15.66
C THR A 81 0.18 -5.04 14.55
N ARG A 82 -0.69 -6.04 14.34
CA ARG A 82 -0.56 -7.00 13.23
C ARG A 82 -0.60 -6.27 11.88
N GLN A 83 -1.57 -5.38 11.68
CA GLN A 83 -1.75 -4.64 10.43
C GLN A 83 -0.59 -3.67 10.15
N LEU A 84 0.01 -3.07 11.19
CA LEU A 84 1.25 -2.29 11.07
C LEU A 84 2.38 -3.14 10.48
N GLY A 85 2.52 -4.39 10.95
CA GLY A 85 3.47 -5.37 10.41
C GLY A 85 3.20 -5.70 8.94
N GLU A 86 1.94 -5.86 8.55
CA GLU A 86 1.54 -6.12 7.17
C GLU A 86 1.88 -4.93 6.25
N VAL A 87 1.60 -3.69 6.67
CA VAL A 87 1.96 -2.49 5.90
C VAL A 87 3.48 -2.37 5.74
N ASN A 88 4.26 -2.62 6.79
CA ASN A 88 5.72 -2.62 6.72
C ASN A 88 6.26 -3.69 5.78
N THR A 89 5.68 -4.90 5.83
CA THR A 89 6.03 -5.99 4.91
C THR A 89 5.74 -5.58 3.47
N LEU A 90 4.56 -4.99 3.23
CA LEU A 90 4.15 -4.52 1.93
C LEU A 90 5.09 -3.43 1.38
N PHE A 91 5.48 -2.45 2.19
CA PHE A 91 6.43 -1.40 1.78
C PHE A 91 7.84 -1.94 1.55
N ALA A 92 8.27 -2.96 2.30
CA ALA A 92 9.57 -3.60 2.12
C ALA A 92 9.72 -4.28 0.75
N GLU A 93 8.63 -4.76 0.14
CA GLU A 93 8.64 -5.45 -1.16
C GLU A 93 8.65 -4.50 -2.38
N VAL A 94 8.44 -3.20 -2.16
CA VAL A 94 8.36 -2.24 -3.27
C VAL A 94 9.69 -2.18 -4.05
N GLY A 95 9.56 -2.35 -5.36
CA GLY A 95 10.67 -2.40 -6.31
C GLY A 95 11.30 -3.79 -6.47
N SER A 96 11.04 -4.73 -5.56
CA SER A 96 11.56 -6.10 -5.62
C SER A 96 10.66 -7.01 -6.47
N LEU A 97 9.34 -6.88 -6.34
CA LEU A 97 8.36 -7.67 -7.09
C LEU A 97 8.00 -7.03 -8.44
N PRO A 98 7.66 -7.82 -9.48
CA PRO A 98 6.98 -7.36 -10.69
C PRO A 98 5.78 -6.46 -10.39
N ASP A 99 5.57 -5.41 -11.20
CA ASP A 99 4.58 -4.37 -10.89
C ASP A 99 3.16 -4.93 -10.74
N ARG A 100 2.81 -5.96 -11.53
CA ARG A 100 1.53 -6.68 -11.41
C ARG A 100 1.41 -7.43 -10.08
N GLU A 101 2.46 -8.13 -9.67
CA GLU A 101 2.50 -8.88 -8.41
C GLU A 101 2.45 -7.93 -7.21
N MET A 102 3.19 -6.83 -7.27
CA MET A 102 3.17 -5.79 -6.25
C MET A 102 1.79 -5.11 -6.14
N LYS A 103 1.09 -4.87 -7.27
CA LYS A 103 -0.30 -4.38 -7.26
C LYS A 103 -1.25 -5.38 -6.61
N GLN A 104 -1.12 -6.67 -6.92
CA GLN A 104 -1.94 -7.71 -6.30
C GLN A 104 -1.69 -7.80 -4.80
N MET A 105 -0.42 -7.84 -4.37
CA MET A 105 -0.07 -7.87 -2.95
C MET A 105 -0.59 -6.63 -2.20
N SER A 106 -0.50 -5.44 -2.83
CA SER A 106 -1.08 -4.21 -2.27
C SER A 106 -2.60 -4.27 -2.16
N TRP A 107 -3.29 -4.95 -3.07
CA TRP A 107 -4.73 -5.13 -2.99
C TRP A 107 -5.09 -6.10 -1.87
N ASP A 108 -4.45 -7.27 -1.83
CA ASP A 108 -4.73 -8.33 -0.86
C ASP A 108 -4.49 -7.84 0.57
N ILE A 109 -3.35 -7.21 0.82
CA ILE A 109 -2.99 -6.69 2.15
C ILE A 109 -3.71 -5.38 2.44
N GLY A 110 -3.56 -4.39 1.56
CA GLY A 110 -4.03 -3.03 1.79
C GLY A 110 -5.55 -2.92 1.83
N VAL A 111 -6.24 -3.63 0.91
CA VAL A 111 -7.68 -3.48 0.69
C VAL A 111 -8.47 -4.66 1.25
N GLU A 112 -8.14 -5.90 0.91
CA GLU A 112 -8.94 -7.07 1.35
C GLU A 112 -8.75 -7.35 2.85
N GLN A 113 -7.51 -7.30 3.33
CA GLN A 113 -7.21 -7.42 4.75
C GLN A 113 -7.40 -6.11 5.54
N ARG A 114 -7.81 -5.03 4.87
CA ARG A 114 -8.09 -3.70 5.46
C ARG A 114 -6.87 -2.98 6.03
N ALA A 115 -5.63 -3.38 5.72
CA ALA A 115 -4.44 -2.79 6.33
C ALA A 115 -4.35 -1.27 6.14
N TYR A 116 -4.70 -0.75 4.96
CA TYR A 116 -4.71 0.70 4.70
C TYR A 116 -5.74 1.46 5.54
N TYR A 117 -6.88 0.85 5.79
CA TYR A 117 -7.97 1.44 6.57
C TYR A 117 -7.59 1.49 8.05
N ILE A 118 -7.14 0.36 8.61
CA ILE A 118 -6.84 0.24 10.05
C ILE A 118 -5.59 1.02 10.42
N VAL A 119 -4.48 0.79 9.70
CA VAL A 119 -3.21 1.46 10.01
C VAL A 119 -3.32 2.95 9.73
N GLY A 120 -3.90 3.35 8.60
CA GLY A 120 -4.03 4.76 8.29
C GLY A 120 -4.98 5.48 9.26
N ALA A 121 -6.06 4.84 9.74
CA ALA A 121 -6.92 5.43 10.76
C ALA A 121 -6.23 5.54 12.11
N HIS A 122 -5.44 4.53 12.49
CA HIS A 122 -4.59 4.57 13.67
C HIS A 122 -3.60 5.74 13.59
N MET A 123 -2.91 5.90 12.45
CA MET A 123 -1.99 7.01 12.21
C MET A 123 -2.68 8.37 12.31
N ALA A 124 -3.85 8.53 11.67
CA ALA A 124 -4.63 9.76 11.72
C ALA A 124 -5.06 10.10 13.16
N SER A 125 -5.50 9.11 13.92
CA SER A 125 -5.83 9.22 15.35
C SER A 125 -4.63 9.66 16.18
N VAL A 126 -3.46 9.05 15.99
CA VAL A 126 -2.22 9.40 16.72
C VAL A 126 -1.79 10.83 16.41
N ILE A 127 -1.77 11.24 15.14
CA ILE A 127 -1.42 12.60 14.73
C ILE A 127 -2.42 13.61 15.31
N GLU A 128 -3.73 13.36 15.17
CA GLU A 128 -4.73 14.30 15.67
C GLU A 128 -4.69 14.42 17.20
N ARG A 129 -4.46 13.32 17.94
CA ARG A 129 -4.37 13.36 19.40
C ARG A 129 -3.06 13.98 19.89
N GLY A 130 -1.95 13.75 19.18
CA GLY A 130 -0.63 14.27 19.54
C GLY A 130 -0.42 15.73 19.20
N GLU A 131 -0.80 16.14 17.98
CA GLU A 131 -0.50 17.47 17.43
C GLU A 131 -1.75 18.27 17.02
N GLY A 132 -2.92 17.66 17.09
CA GLY A 132 -4.19 18.30 16.78
C GLY A 132 -4.64 18.15 15.33
N ARG A 133 -5.91 18.45 15.09
CA ARG A 133 -6.56 18.33 13.76
C ARG A 133 -5.87 19.14 12.67
N ARG A 134 -5.31 20.31 13.01
CA ARG A 134 -4.61 21.16 12.04
C ARG A 134 -3.35 20.49 11.51
N ALA A 135 -2.62 19.75 12.35
CA ALA A 135 -1.45 18.98 11.93
C ALA A 135 -1.86 17.85 10.98
N LEU A 136 -2.91 17.08 11.32
CA LEU A 136 -3.45 16.05 10.42
C LEU A 136 -3.85 16.63 9.05
N VAL A 137 -4.60 17.74 9.03
CA VAL A 137 -4.96 18.42 7.76
C VAL A 137 -3.72 18.92 7.01
N HIS A 138 -2.70 19.41 7.72
CA HIS A 138 -1.45 19.84 7.10
C HIS A 138 -0.76 18.67 6.36
N THR A 139 -0.79 17.46 6.91
CA THR A 139 -0.24 16.28 6.19
C THR A 139 -0.96 16.01 4.87
N ILE A 140 -2.26 16.30 4.74
CA ILE A 140 -3.01 16.15 3.48
C ILE A 140 -2.52 17.16 2.44
N ALA A 141 -2.21 18.38 2.85
CA ALA A 141 -1.67 19.41 1.95
C ALA A 141 -0.23 19.12 1.55
N MET A 142 0.56 18.54 2.46
CA MET A 142 1.96 18.26 2.23
C MET A 142 2.17 17.01 1.38
N GLY A 143 1.38 15.96 1.59
CA GLY A 143 1.46 14.71 0.85
C GLY A 143 1.53 13.47 1.74
N PRO A 144 1.39 12.28 1.15
CA PRO A 144 1.35 11.03 1.89
C PRO A 144 2.66 10.70 2.62
N ARG A 145 3.81 11.20 2.16
CA ARG A 145 5.07 11.04 2.91
C ARG A 145 5.06 11.82 4.22
N ALA A 146 4.58 13.07 4.18
CA ALA A 146 4.46 13.90 5.37
C ALA A 146 3.51 13.27 6.41
N PHE A 147 2.47 12.56 5.97
CA PHE A 147 1.59 11.80 6.85
C PHE A 147 2.33 10.70 7.61
N ILE A 148 3.15 9.91 6.90
CA ILE A 148 3.94 8.85 7.52
C ILE A 148 5.03 9.43 8.44
N ASP A 149 5.73 10.48 8.00
CA ASP A 149 6.82 11.09 8.76
C ASP A 149 6.30 11.71 10.06
N THR A 150 5.19 12.46 9.99
CA THR A 150 4.55 13.05 11.19
C THR A 150 4.12 11.96 12.17
N TYR A 151 3.52 10.87 11.68
CA TYR A 151 3.18 9.73 12.54
C TYR A 151 4.42 9.13 13.21
N ASN A 152 5.47 8.90 12.43
CA ASN A 152 6.72 8.30 12.89
C ASN A 152 7.46 9.18 13.91
N GLU A 153 7.27 10.50 13.91
CA GLU A 153 7.81 11.39 14.95
C GLU A 153 7.11 11.20 16.31
N LEU A 154 5.85 10.74 16.29
CA LEU A 154 5.02 10.57 17.49
C LEU A 154 5.09 9.16 18.09
N VAL A 155 5.69 8.20 17.38
CA VAL A 155 5.79 6.79 17.82
C VAL A 155 7.23 6.26 17.77
N SER A 156 7.49 5.21 18.53
CA SER A 156 8.80 4.57 18.63
C SER A 156 8.73 3.08 18.29
N GLY A 157 9.90 2.51 17.95
CA GLY A 157 10.08 1.07 17.86
C GLY A 157 9.29 0.41 16.73
N ASP A 158 8.65 -0.69 17.07
CA ASP A 158 7.87 -1.57 16.18
C ASP A 158 6.61 -0.92 15.60
N ARG A 159 6.15 0.20 16.17
CA ARG A 159 4.99 0.94 15.66
C ARG A 159 5.31 1.83 14.47
N ARG A 160 6.59 2.09 14.16
CA ARG A 160 6.96 2.96 13.03
C ARG A 160 6.64 2.29 11.70
N ILE A 161 6.24 3.11 10.74
CA ILE A 161 6.14 2.72 9.34
C ILE A 161 7.50 2.89 8.67
N VAL A 162 8.04 1.82 8.11
CA VAL A 162 9.31 1.80 7.40
C VAL A 162 9.04 1.63 5.91
N TYR A 163 9.59 2.52 5.10
CA TYR A 163 9.44 2.49 3.66
C TYR A 163 10.77 2.83 2.97
N PRO A 164 11.05 2.28 1.78
CA PRO A 164 12.28 2.55 1.06
C PRO A 164 12.29 3.97 0.49
N ASP A 165 13.48 4.57 0.36
CA ASP A 165 13.61 5.80 -0.43
C ASP A 165 13.49 5.52 -1.93
N THR A 166 13.28 6.57 -2.72
CA THR A 166 13.10 6.47 -4.17
C THR A 166 14.34 5.87 -4.86
N ALA A 167 15.54 6.14 -4.37
CA ALA A 167 16.77 5.60 -4.95
C ALA A 167 16.85 4.08 -4.78
N THR A 168 16.50 3.59 -3.60
CA THR A 168 16.42 2.17 -3.23
C THR A 168 15.40 1.44 -4.10
N VAL A 169 14.21 2.01 -4.29
CA VAL A 169 13.18 1.43 -5.18
C VAL A 169 13.69 1.31 -6.62
N LEU A 170 14.36 2.35 -7.14
CA LEU A 170 14.91 2.34 -8.48
C LEU A 170 16.05 1.32 -8.65
N GLU A 171 16.91 1.17 -7.64
CA GLU A 171 17.98 0.18 -7.64
C GLU A 171 17.44 -1.26 -7.65
N ARG A 172 16.41 -1.53 -6.83
CA ARG A 172 15.74 -2.85 -6.80
C ARG A 172 15.11 -3.17 -8.15
N ARG A 173 14.41 -2.21 -8.78
CA ARG A 173 13.82 -2.38 -10.12
C ARG A 173 14.88 -2.70 -11.18
N LYS A 174 16.03 -2.01 -11.14
CA LYS A 174 17.17 -2.28 -12.05
C LYS A 174 17.74 -3.68 -11.83
N THR A 175 17.98 -4.06 -10.58
CA THR A 175 18.51 -5.38 -10.22
C THR A 175 17.59 -6.50 -10.69
N ARG A 176 16.29 -6.37 -10.46
CA ARG A 176 15.25 -7.29 -10.95
C ARG A 176 15.27 -7.41 -12.47
N SER A 177 15.31 -6.28 -13.18
CA SER A 177 15.36 -6.27 -14.66
C SER A 177 16.60 -6.97 -15.20
N ASN A 178 17.77 -6.75 -14.58
CA ASN A 178 19.01 -7.43 -14.96
C ASN A 178 18.93 -8.94 -14.74
N GLN A 179 18.36 -9.39 -13.61
CA GLN A 179 18.18 -10.82 -13.32
C GLN A 179 17.24 -11.49 -14.34
N GLN A 180 16.13 -10.84 -14.70
CA GLN A 180 15.21 -11.35 -15.72
C GLN A 180 15.86 -11.45 -17.11
N ALA A 181 16.69 -10.47 -17.47
CA ALA A 181 17.43 -10.49 -18.73
C ALA A 181 18.44 -11.64 -18.77
N LEU A 182 19.18 -11.86 -17.69
CA LEU A 182 20.13 -12.98 -17.57
C LEU A 182 19.43 -14.34 -17.64
N GLN A 183 18.28 -14.50 -16.98
CA GLN A 183 17.49 -15.73 -17.04
C GLN A 183 17.02 -16.01 -18.47
N THR A 184 16.51 -14.98 -19.17
CA THR A 184 16.05 -15.11 -20.56
C THR A 184 17.19 -15.50 -21.51
N LEU A 185 18.36 -14.88 -21.36
CA LEU A 185 19.55 -15.25 -22.12
C LEU A 185 20.02 -16.67 -21.82
N GLY A 186 19.95 -17.10 -20.56
CA GLY A 186 20.23 -18.48 -20.16
C GLY A 186 19.31 -19.51 -20.84
N PHE A 187 18.00 -19.23 -20.87
CA PHE A 187 17.03 -20.06 -21.58
C PHE A 187 17.28 -20.10 -23.09
N LEU A 188 17.60 -18.97 -23.72
CA LEU A 188 17.92 -18.92 -25.14
C LEU A 188 19.20 -19.70 -25.47
N ALA A 189 20.26 -19.54 -24.67
CA ALA A 189 21.49 -20.29 -24.84
C ALA A 189 21.26 -21.81 -24.72
N LEU A 190 20.47 -22.24 -23.73
CA LEU A 190 20.09 -23.64 -23.56
C LEU A 190 19.28 -24.16 -24.76
N ALA A 191 18.32 -23.38 -25.26
CA ALA A 191 17.52 -23.74 -26.43
C ALA A 191 18.39 -23.89 -27.69
N VAL A 192 19.37 -23.01 -27.90
CA VAL A 192 20.35 -23.12 -29.01
C VAL A 192 21.19 -24.38 -28.88
N ILE A 193 21.65 -24.74 -27.67
CA ILE A 193 22.40 -25.98 -27.44
C ILE A 193 21.55 -27.21 -27.76
N ILE A 194 20.28 -27.24 -27.35
CA ILE A 194 19.36 -28.36 -27.60
C ILE A 194 19.06 -28.50 -29.11
N ILE A 195 18.72 -27.40 -29.79
CA ILE A 195 18.37 -27.41 -31.21
C ILE A 195 19.61 -27.66 -32.08
N GLY A 196 20.73 -26.98 -31.79
CA GLY A 196 22.00 -27.11 -32.51
C GLY A 196 22.69 -28.46 -32.27
N GLY A 197 22.66 -28.97 -31.03
CA GLY A 197 23.22 -30.27 -30.66
C GLY A 197 22.40 -31.46 -31.14
N GLY A 198 21.06 -31.34 -31.17
CA GLY A 198 20.16 -32.36 -31.69
C GLY A 198 20.37 -32.65 -33.19
N GLY A 199 20.73 -31.64 -33.97
CA GLY A 199 21.08 -31.80 -35.39
C GLY A 199 22.33 -32.64 -35.64
N TRP A 200 23.28 -32.66 -34.69
CA TRP A 200 24.49 -33.47 -34.79
C TRP A 200 24.24 -34.94 -34.39
N LEU A 201 23.40 -35.17 -33.37
CA LEU A 201 23.01 -36.52 -32.93
C LEU A 201 22.11 -37.25 -33.94
N LEU A 202 21.19 -36.55 -34.61
CA LEU A 202 20.33 -37.16 -35.65
C LEU A 202 21.08 -37.54 -36.93
N ARG A 203 22.22 -36.90 -37.24
CA ARG A 203 23.05 -37.28 -38.39
C ARG A 203 23.86 -38.55 -38.17
N ARG A 204 24.09 -38.97 -36.91
CA ARG A 204 24.85 -40.19 -36.60
C ARG A 204 24.02 -41.48 -36.61
N PHE A 205 22.70 -41.37 -36.50
CA PHE A 205 21.78 -42.53 -36.51
C PHE A 205 21.24 -42.91 -37.89
N ARG A 206 21.56 -42.16 -38.96
CA ARG A 206 21.21 -42.51 -40.35
C ARG A 206 22.31 -43.29 -41.10
N ALA A 207 23.36 -43.72 -40.41
CA ALA A 207 24.51 -44.42 -40.99
C ALA A 207 24.67 -45.88 -40.50
N PHE A 208 23.62 -46.47 -39.92
CA PHE A 208 23.55 -47.89 -39.57
C PHE A 208 22.28 -48.51 -40.18
#